data_AF-A0A1Q5BPE7-F1
#
_entry.id   AF-A0A1Q5BPE7-F1
#
_cell.length_a   1.000
_cell.length_b   1.000
_cell.length_c   1.000
_cell.angle_alpha   90.00
_cell.angle_beta   90.00
_cell.angle_gamma   90.00
#
_symmetry.space_group_name_H-M   'P 1'
#
loop_
_entity.id
_entity.type
_entity.pdbx_description
1 polymer ?
#
loop_
_entity_poly.entity_id
_entity_poly.type
_entity_poly.pdbx_seq_one_letter_code
_entity_poly.pdbx_strand_id
1 'polypeptide(L)'
;MSTPPDDRTFRREMATAYRSGWHFIDLLTALPRRGDSLMVTLFGEPIVVVMEEDEDVRAYRCLRRPRGAPQPVRCAVRYGMIFVNLDQRDHELFDAEPLSATPRSA
;
A
#
# COMPACT_ATOMS: atom_id res chain seq x y z
N MET A 1 -18.28 -25.89 -8.71
CA MET A 1 -17.72 -25.12 -7.59
C MET A 1 -18.87 -24.34 -6.96
N SER A 2 -19.22 -24.62 -5.70
CA SER A 2 -20.24 -23.84 -4.99
C SER A 2 -19.60 -22.54 -4.50
N THR A 3 -20.23 -21.41 -4.80
CA THR A 3 -19.90 -20.14 -4.14
C THR A 3 -20.17 -20.33 -2.64
N PRO A 4 -19.23 -19.98 -1.74
CA PRO A 4 -19.48 -20.04 -0.30
C PRO A 4 -20.75 -19.25 0.04
N PRO A 5 -21.53 -19.68 1.05
CA PRO A 5 -22.69 -18.93 1.52
C PRO A 5 -22.31 -17.48 1.80
N ASP A 6 -23.20 -16.54 1.49
CA ASP A 6 -22.99 -15.12 1.75
C ASP A 6 -22.98 -14.84 3.26
N ASP A 7 -21.81 -15.02 3.88
CA ASP A 7 -21.60 -14.78 5.30
C ASP A 7 -21.43 -13.28 5.56
N ARG A 8 -22.56 -12.65 5.89
CA ARG A 8 -22.64 -11.22 6.23
C ARG A 8 -21.76 -10.85 7.43
N THR A 9 -21.57 -11.77 8.38
CA THR A 9 -20.72 -11.54 9.56
C THR A 9 -19.27 -11.48 9.13
N PHE A 10 -18.83 -12.46 8.34
CA PHE A 10 -17.49 -12.49 7.76
C PHE A 10 -17.20 -11.25 6.91
N ARG A 11 -18.15 -10.81 6.06
CA ARG A 11 -17.99 -9.59 5.27
C ARG A 11 -17.82 -8.34 6.13
N ARG A 12 -18.59 -8.23 7.22
CA ARG A 12 -18.47 -7.11 8.16
C ARG A 12 -17.13 -7.13 8.87
N GLU A 13 -16.71 -8.28 9.38
CA GLU A 13 -15.42 -8.46 10.04
C GLU A 13 -14.25 -8.11 9.10
N MET A 14 -14.30 -8.58 7.85
CA MET A 14 -13.37 -8.21 6.78
C MET A 14 -13.29 -6.70 6.55
N ALA A 15 -14.44 -6.01 6.54
CA ALA A 15 -14.50 -4.57 6.31
C ALA A 15 -14.01 -3.75 7.50
N THR A 16 -14.22 -4.21 8.74
CA THR A 16 -13.99 -3.39 9.93
C THR A 16 -12.78 -3.77 10.77
N ALA A 17 -12.43 -5.06 10.85
CA ALA A 17 -11.36 -5.55 11.72
C ALA A 17 -10.07 -5.82 10.93
N TYR A 18 -10.19 -6.40 9.74
CA TYR A 18 -9.01 -6.78 8.96
C TYR A 18 -8.58 -5.67 8.01
N ARG A 19 -9.46 -5.08 7.18
CA ARG A 19 -9.04 -4.03 6.23
C ARG A 19 -8.57 -2.72 6.87
N SER A 20 -8.95 -2.44 8.12
CA SER A 20 -8.58 -1.22 8.85
C SER A 20 -7.21 -1.29 9.55
N GLY A 21 -6.65 -2.50 9.70
CA GLY A 21 -5.39 -2.73 10.39
C GLY A 21 -4.15 -2.51 9.53
N TRP A 22 -2.99 -2.40 10.20
CA TRP A 22 -1.67 -2.49 9.58
C TRP A 22 -1.26 -3.97 9.46
N HIS A 23 -0.93 -4.40 8.24
CA HIS A 23 -0.56 -5.79 7.96
C HIS A 23 0.91 -5.86 7.61
N PHE A 24 1.63 -6.73 8.31
CA PHE A 24 3.02 -7.04 7.97
C PHE A 24 3.07 -7.69 6.59
N ILE A 25 3.95 -7.18 5.72
CA ILE A 25 4.14 -7.66 4.36
C ILE A 25 5.44 -8.44 4.24
N ASP A 26 6.55 -7.78 4.56
CA ASP A 26 7.90 -8.35 4.48
C ASP A 26 8.90 -7.46 5.24
N LEU A 27 10.17 -7.86 5.25
CA LEU A 27 11.30 -7.03 5.67
C LEU A 27 11.71 -6.08 4.53
N LEU A 28 12.26 -4.92 4.91
CA LEU A 28 12.82 -3.95 3.96
C LEU A 28 13.90 -4.57 3.06
N THR A 29 14.63 -5.57 3.58
CA THR A 29 15.66 -6.31 2.83
C THR A 29 15.12 -7.09 1.63
N ALA A 30 13.80 -7.28 1.53
CA ALA A 30 13.16 -7.86 0.33
C ALA A 30 13.15 -6.89 -0.87
N LEU A 31 13.41 -5.59 -0.63
CA LEU A 31 13.51 -4.54 -1.65
C LEU A 31 14.89 -3.87 -1.57
N PRO A 32 15.98 -4.57 -1.93
CA PRO A 32 17.34 -4.08 -1.70
C PRO A 32 17.75 -2.90 -2.60
N ARG A 33 17.07 -2.66 -3.72
CA ARG A 33 17.44 -1.65 -4.71
C ARG A 33 16.23 -0.82 -5.13
N ARG A 34 16.50 0.41 -5.55
CA ARG A 34 15.49 1.29 -6.17
C ARG A 34 14.90 0.61 -7.40
N GLY A 35 13.57 0.71 -7.53
CA GLY A 35 12.81 0.04 -8.57
C GLY A 35 12.48 -1.42 -8.28
N ASP A 36 13.04 -2.03 -7.22
CA ASP A 36 12.59 -3.35 -6.79
C ASP A 36 11.14 -3.28 -6.33
N SER A 37 10.40 -4.34 -6.61
CA SER A 37 9.01 -4.45 -6.20
C SER A 37 8.66 -5.87 -5.79
N LEU A 38 7.70 -5.97 -4.88
CA LEU A 38 7.10 -7.23 -4.47
C LEU A 38 5.59 -7.16 -4.70
N MET A 39 5.03 -8.26 -5.17
CA MET A 39 3.59 -8.41 -5.37
C MET A 39 3.03 -9.34 -4.31
N VAL A 40 2.06 -8.87 -3.54
CA VAL A 40 1.42 -9.61 -2.45
C VAL A 40 -0.10 -9.58 -2.63
N THR A 41 -0.77 -10.67 -2.25
CA THR A 41 -2.23 -10.70 -2.20
C THR A 41 -2.68 -10.45 -0.76
N LEU A 42 -3.27 -9.29 -0.49
CA LEU A 42 -3.77 -8.93 0.84
C LEU A 42 -5.30 -8.90 0.81
N PHE A 43 -5.95 -9.79 1.56
CA PHE A 43 -7.42 -9.95 1.58
C PHE A 43 -8.07 -10.11 0.18
N GLY A 44 -7.38 -10.80 -0.72
CA GLY A 44 -7.83 -11.02 -2.11
C GLY A 44 -7.57 -9.85 -3.05
N GLU A 45 -6.93 -8.78 -2.57
CA GLU A 45 -6.55 -7.62 -3.38
C GLU A 45 -5.07 -7.71 -3.76
N PRO A 46 -4.72 -7.59 -5.06
CA PRO A 46 -3.33 -7.55 -5.49
C PRO A 46 -2.72 -6.20 -5.11
N ILE A 47 -1.69 -6.24 -4.26
CA ILE A 47 -0.92 -5.08 -3.83
C ILE A 47 0.49 -5.21 -4.38
N VAL A 48 1.01 -4.13 -4.96
CA VAL A 48 2.42 -4.00 -5.30
C VAL A 48 3.07 -3.04 -4.32
N VAL A 49 4.20 -3.44 -3.73
CA VAL A 49 5.04 -2.59 -2.89
C VAL A 49 6.33 -2.33 -3.64
N VAL A 50 6.77 -1.08 -3.70
CA VAL A 50 7.88 -0.62 -4.55
C VAL A 50 8.85 0.23 -3.73
N MET A 51 10.14 0.06 -3.98
CA MET A 51 11.18 0.97 -3.50
C MET A 51 11.35 2.13 -4.47
N GLU A 52 10.95 3.33 -4.07
CA GLU A 52 11.05 4.55 -4.91
C GLU A 52 12.42 5.26 -4.79
N GLU A 53 12.59 6.35 -5.54
CA GLU A 53 13.87 7.03 -5.74
C GLU A 53 14.45 7.65 -4.45
N ASP A 54 13.60 8.01 -3.48
CA ASP A 54 14.01 8.64 -2.21
C ASP A 54 14.17 7.62 -1.06
N GLU A 55 14.34 6.33 -1.37
CA GLU A 55 14.36 5.24 -0.38
C GLU A 55 13.05 5.13 0.43
N ASP A 56 11.97 5.69 -0.12
CA ASP A 56 10.62 5.54 0.39
C ASP A 56 9.96 4.28 -0.19
N VAL A 57 9.42 3.46 0.71
CA VAL A 57 8.62 2.29 0.33
C VAL A 57 7.17 2.74 0.12
N ARG A 58 6.66 2.58 -1.10
CA ARG A 58 5.25 2.86 -1.42
C ARG A 58 4.50 1.59 -1.76
N ALA A 59 3.20 1.60 -1.52
CA ALA A 59 2.32 0.48 -1.81
C ALA A 59 1.13 0.92 -2.65
N TYR A 60 0.70 0.07 -3.58
CA TYR A 60 -0.37 0.36 -4.50
C TYR A 60 -1.29 -0.85 -4.67
N ARG A 61 -2.61 -0.62 -4.64
CA ARG A 61 -3.62 -1.58 -5.07
C ARG A 61 -3.67 -1.60 -6.60
N CYS A 62 -3.38 -2.76 -7.18
CA CYS A 62 -3.50 -2.97 -8.62
C CYS A 62 -4.98 -3.05 -9.02
N LEU A 63 -5.43 -2.10 -9.83
CA LEU A 63 -6.76 -2.17 -10.43
C LEU A 63 -6.77 -3.13 -11.61
N ARG A 64 -7.87 -3.88 -11.80
CA ARG A 64 -8.00 -4.77 -12.97
C ARG A 64 -8.08 -3.93 -14.25
N ARG A 65 -7.22 -4.22 -15.23
CA ARG A 65 -7.33 -3.69 -16.61
C ARG A 65 -8.75 -3.96 -17.16
N PRO A 66 -9.35 -3.04 -17.93
CA PRO A 66 -8.74 -1.88 -18.59
C PRO A 66 -8.79 -0.58 -17.77
N ARG A 67 -9.20 -0.61 -16.49
CA ARG A 67 -9.58 0.62 -15.77
C ARG A 67 -8.62 0.96 -14.62
N GLY A 68 -7.81 2.00 -14.85
CA GLY A 68 -7.21 2.81 -13.80
C GLY A 68 -5.72 2.56 -13.54
N ALA A 69 -5.01 3.64 -13.20
CA ALA A 69 -3.68 3.57 -12.61
C ALA A 69 -3.75 2.85 -11.25
N PRO A 70 -2.68 2.17 -10.82
CA PRO A 70 -2.60 1.61 -9.47
C PRO A 70 -2.98 2.68 -8.43
N GLN A 71 -3.84 2.32 -7.48
CA GLN A 71 -4.27 3.25 -6.43
C GLN A 71 -3.27 3.18 -5.28
N PRO A 72 -2.71 4.30 -4.81
CA PRO A 72 -1.85 4.26 -3.62
C PRO A 72 -2.62 3.68 -2.44
N VAL A 73 -1.93 2.99 -1.56
CA VAL A 73 -2.44 2.58 -0.24
C VAL A 73 -1.43 2.96 0.83
N ARG A 74 -1.85 2.98 2.09
CA ARG A 74 -0.97 3.39 3.18
C ARG A 74 0.15 2.36 3.33
N CYS A 75 1.37 2.86 3.43
CA CYS A 75 2.58 2.07 3.63
C CYS A 75 3.37 2.69 4.78
N ALA A 76 4.00 1.86 5.60
CA ALA A 76 4.90 2.30 6.64
C ALA A 76 6.04 1.29 6.83
N VAL A 77 7.24 1.80 7.06
CA VAL A 77 8.38 0.99 7.50
C VAL A 77 8.66 1.27 8.97
N ARG A 78 8.70 0.22 9.80
CA ARG A 78 9.05 0.30 11.23
C ARG A 78 9.94 -0.86 11.60
N TYR A 79 11.09 -0.56 12.24
CA TYR A 79 12.06 -1.57 12.65
C TYR A 79 12.50 -2.50 11.51
N GLY A 80 12.62 -1.97 10.28
CA GLY A 80 12.96 -2.75 9.09
C GLY A 80 11.84 -3.65 8.55
N MET A 81 10.61 -3.54 9.07
CA MET A 81 9.43 -4.26 8.60
C MET A 81 8.52 -3.33 7.79
N ILE A 82 8.01 -3.84 6.66
CA ILE A 82 7.06 -3.16 5.79
C ILE A 82 5.64 -3.52 6.23
N PHE A 83 4.81 -2.50 6.42
CA PHE A 83 3.39 -2.64 6.74
C PHE A 83 2.52 -1.93 5.72
N VAL A 84 1.39 -2.55 5.38
CA VAL A 84 0.37 -1.97 4.49
C VAL A 84 -0.98 -1.90 5.20
N ASN A 85 -1.70 -0.80 5.00
CA ASN A 85 -3.06 -0.63 5.47
C ASN A 85 -3.97 -0.25 4.29
N LEU A 86 -5.11 -0.96 4.18
CA LEU A 86 -6.07 -0.83 3.08
C LEU A 86 -7.27 0.08 3.42
N ASP A 87 -7.33 0.63 4.63
CA ASP A 87 -8.39 1.55 5.03
C ASP A 87 -8.35 2.81 4.17
N GLN A 88 -9.51 3.20 3.68
CA GLN A 88 -9.67 4.37 2.81
C GLN A 88 -10.01 5.64 3.61
N ARG A 89 -10.26 5.52 4.92
CA ARG A 89 -10.78 6.62 5.75
C ARG A 89 -9.82 7.80 5.91
N ASP A 90 -8.52 7.56 5.81
CA ASP A 90 -7.47 8.59 5.97
C ASP A 90 -6.69 8.82 4.67
N HIS A 91 -7.27 8.50 3.49
CA HIS A 91 -6.61 8.71 2.19
C HIS A 91 -6.52 10.18 1.77
N GLU A 92 -6.41 11.09 2.74
CA GLU A 92 -5.86 12.41 2.48
C GLU A 92 -4.39 12.18 2.11
N LEU A 93 -4.10 12.39 0.83
CA LEU A 93 -2.75 12.42 0.29
C LEU A 93 -1.91 13.29 1.23
N PHE A 94 -0.96 12.69 1.94
CA PHE A 94 0.20 13.44 2.38
C PHE A 94 0.91 13.86 1.09
N ASP A 95 0.47 14.98 0.52
CA ASP A 95 1.23 15.69 -0.48
C ASP A 95 2.61 15.87 0.15
N ALA A 96 3.62 15.22 -0.43
CA ALA A 96 4.99 15.52 -0.12
C ALA A 96 5.13 17.02 -0.31
N GLU A 97 5.39 17.75 0.78
CA GLU A 97 5.60 19.20 0.70
C GLU A 97 6.61 19.44 -0.43
N PRO A 98 6.30 20.28 -1.42
CA PRO A 98 7.28 20.60 -2.44
C PRO A 98 8.45 21.26 -1.73
N LEU A 99 9.60 20.57 -1.71
CA LEU A 99 10.86 21.11 -1.23
C LEU A 99 11.08 22.44 -1.95
N SER A 100 10.84 23.54 -1.24
CA SER A 100 11.08 24.88 -1.72
C SER A 100 12.57 24.99 -2.05
N ALA A 101 12.90 24.89 -3.34
CA ALA A 101 14.24 25.18 -3.81
C ALA A 101 14.50 26.67 -3.58
N THR A 102 15.29 26.98 -2.55
CA THR A 102 15.77 28.34 -2.29
C THR A 102 16.53 28.84 -3.52
N PRO A 103 16.11 29.94 -4.17
CA PRO A 103 16.84 30.45 -5.31
C PRO A 103 18.19 31.00 -4.83
N ARG A 104 19.30 30.48 -5.38
CA ARG A 104 20.61 31.12 -5.24
C ARG A 104 20.58 32.40 -6.07
N SER A 105 20.60 33.55 -5.39
CA SER A 105 20.90 34.83 -6.02
C SER A 105 22.33 34.81 -6.57
N ALA A 106 22.46 35.16 -7.86
CA ALA A 106 23.72 35.49 -8.53
C ALA A 106 23.87 37.01 -8.60
#